data_AF-A0A431MG39-F1
#
_entry.id   AF-A0A431MG39-F1
#
_cell.length_a   1.000
_cell.length_b   1.000
_cell.length_c   1.000
_cell.angle_alpha   90.00
_cell.angle_beta   90.00
_cell.angle_gamma   90.00
#
_symmetry.space_group_name_H-M   'P 1'
#
loop_
_entity.id
_entity.type
_entity.pdbx_description
1 polymer ?
#
loop_
_entity_poly.entity_id
_entity_poly.type
_entity_poly.pdbx_seq_one_letter_code
_entity_poly.pdbx_strand_id
1 'polypeptide(L)' 'MLEAEALKLTAGERAALAQLLLASLDEDTEIEAAWAAETERRIADIESGATPVTPIADALAQVRAALK' A
#
# COMPACT_ATOMS: atom_id res chain seq x y z
N MET A 1 16.71 -13.01 -24.02
CA MET A 1 18.19 -13.03 -23.84
C MET A 1 18.61 -12.41 -22.50
N LEU A 2 17.86 -11.46 -21.96
CA LEU A 2 18.11 -10.86 -20.64
C LEU A 2 17.73 -11.80 -19.48
N GLU A 3 16.66 -12.57 -19.67
CA GLU A 3 16.14 -13.54 -18.70
C GLU A 3 17.15 -14.66 -18.45
N ALA A 4 17.83 -15.10 -19.51
CA ALA A 4 18.88 -16.12 -19.42
C ALA A 4 20.07 -15.63 -18.59
N GLU A 5 20.45 -14.36 -18.71
CA GLU A 5 21.51 -13.77 -17.88
C GLU A 5 21.06 -13.58 -16.43
N ALA A 6 19.82 -13.15 -16.20
CA ALA A 6 19.25 -13.07 -14.85
C ALA A 6 19.21 -14.43 -14.16
N LEU A 7 18.95 -15.52 -14.88
CA LEU A 7 18.96 -16.88 -14.33
C LEU A 7 20.37 -17.40 -13.98
N LYS A 8 21.45 -16.76 -14.46
CA LYS A 8 22.83 -17.09 -14.04
C LYS A 8 23.18 -16.53 -12.65
N LEU A 9 22.45 -15.53 -12.18
CA LEU A 9 22.63 -14.95 -10.85
C LEU A 9 22.21 -15.94 -9.75
N THR A 10 22.78 -15.78 -8.55
CA THR A 10 22.29 -16.50 -7.37
C THR A 10 20.86 -16.09 -7.01
N ALA A 11 20.18 -16.89 -6.19
CA ALA A 11 18.80 -16.57 -5.77
C ALA A 11 18.69 -15.19 -5.08
N GLY A 12 19.68 -14.82 -4.26
CA GLY A 12 19.72 -13.52 -3.58
C GLY A 12 19.92 -12.35 -4.54
N GLU A 13 20.85 -12.47 -5.49
CA GLU A 13 21.09 -11.45 -6.51
C GLU A 13 19.89 -11.27 -7.44
N ARG A 14 19.17 -12.35 -7.79
CA ARG A 14 17.91 -12.26 -8.53
C ARG A 14 16.84 -11.53 -7.73
N ALA A 15 16.72 -11.77 -6.42
CA ALA A 15 15.76 -11.07 -5.57
C ALA A 15 16.08 -9.57 -5.47
N ALA A 16 17.36 -9.21 -5.37
CA ALA A 16 17.80 -7.82 -5.37
C ALA A 16 17.53 -7.13 -6.72
N LEU A 17 17.83 -7.80 -7.84
CA LEU A 17 17.52 -7.30 -9.18
C LEU A 17 16.01 -7.14 -9.39
N ALA A 18 15.20 -8.09 -8.94
CA ALA A 18 13.75 -8.00 -9.02
C ALA A 18 13.20 -6.79 -8.24
N GLN A 19 13.73 -6.51 -7.04
CA GLN A 19 13.36 -5.30 -6.28
C GLN A 19 13.71 -4.02 -7.03
N LEU A 20 14.92 -3.93 -7.61
CA LEU A 20 15.32 -2.75 -8.38
C LEU A 20 14.44 -2.54 -9.61
N LEU A 21 14.12 -3.62 -10.33
CA LEU A 21 13.25 -3.56 -11.50
C LEU A 21 11.83 -3.15 -11.11
N LEU A 22 11.25 -3.74 -10.05
CA LEU A 22 9.95 -3.33 -9.54
C LEU A 22 9.93 -1.85 -9.13
N ALA A 23 10.94 -1.39 -8.39
CA ALA A 23 11.06 0.02 -8.01
C ALA A 23 11.23 0.95 -9.23
N SER A 24 11.87 0.48 -10.31
CA SER A 24 12.01 1.27 -11.53
C SER A 24 10.72 1.36 -12.36
N LEU A 25 9.76 0.47 -12.11
CA LEU A 25 8.43 0.46 -12.74
C LEU A 25 7.41 1.25 -11.92
N ASP A 26 7.80 1.78 -10.76
CA ASP A 26 6.97 2.58 -9.88
C ASP A 26 6.79 3.99 -10.48
N GLU A 27 6.09 4.06 -11.61
CA GLU A 27 5.74 5.30 -12.34
C GLU A 27 4.47 5.96 -11.76
N ASP A 28 3.78 5.30 -10.83
CA ASP A 28 2.48 5.69 -10.26
C ASP A 28 2.58 6.83 -9.22
N THR A 29 3.52 7.76 -9.42
CA THR A 29 3.67 8.98 -8.61
C THR A 29 2.38 9.80 -8.54
N GLU A 30 1.53 9.78 -9.57
CA GLU A 30 0.22 10.42 -9.56
C GLU A 30 -0.78 9.72 -8.64
N ILE A 31 -0.77 8.38 -8.59
CA ILE A 31 -1.61 7.61 -7.66
C ILE A 31 -1.13 7.87 -6.24
N GLU A 32 0.18 7.78 -5.98
CA GLU A 32 0.75 8.09 -4.66
C GLU A 32 0.40 9.51 -4.20
N ALA A 33 0.48 10.50 -5.10
CA ALA A 33 0.06 11.87 -4.78
C ALA A 33 -1.44 11.99 -4.49
N ALA A 34 -2.30 11.30 -5.25
CA ALA A 34 -3.73 11.28 -5.02
C ALA A 34 -4.10 10.60 -3.69
N TRP A 35 -3.39 9.52 -3.33
CA TRP A 35 -3.56 8.82 -2.06
C TRP A 35 -3.08 9.65 -0.87
N ALA A 36 -1.97 10.38 -1.02
CA ALA A 36 -1.48 11.30 -0.02
C ALA A 36 -2.50 12.42 0.24
N ALA A 37 -2.99 13.06 -0.82
CA ALA A 37 -4.00 14.11 -0.72
C ALA A 37 -5.31 13.62 -0.07
N GLU A 38 -5.78 12.42 -0.44
CA GLU A 38 -6.96 11.82 0.16
C GLU A 38 -6.75 11.46 1.64
N THR A 39 -5.56 10.98 2.00
CA THR A 39 -5.21 10.67 3.40
C THR A 39 -5.23 11.93 4.26
N GLU A 40 -4.59 13.01 3.80
CA GLU A 40 -4.61 14.31 4.49
C GLU A 40 -6.04 14.83 4.65
N ARG A 41 -6.85 14.76 3.58
CA ARG A 41 -8.26 15.16 3.63
C ARG A 41 -9.05 14.38 4.67
N ARG A 42 -8.89 13.05 4.72
CA ARG A 42 -9.59 12.19 5.70
C ARG A 42 -9.17 12.48 7.13
N ILE A 43 -7.89 12.74 7.37
CA ILE A 43 -7.40 13.13 8.70
C ILE A 43 -8.07 14.44 9.13
N ALA A 44 -8.08 15.45 8.26
CA ALA A 44 -8.73 16.73 8.55
C ALA A 44 -10.23 16.59 8.82
N ASP A 45 -10.94 15.76 8.05
CA ASP A 45 -12.37 15.49 8.28
C ASP A 45 -12.63 14.82 9.63
N ILE A 46 -11.73 13.94 10.09
CA ILE A 46 -11.81 13.29 11.40
C ILE A 46 -11.52 14.30 12.52
N GLU A 47 -10.42 15.04 12.41
CA GLU A 47 -9.98 16.00 13.44
C GLU A 47 -10.96 17.15 13.62
N SER A 48 -11.58 17.62 12.53
CA SER A 48 -12.61 18.64 12.56
C SER A 48 -13.98 18.13 13.02
N GLY A 49 -14.17 16.80 13.10
CA GLY A 49 -15.46 16.19 13.38
C GLY A 49 -16.46 16.28 12.23
N ALA A 50 -16.01 16.61 11.01
CA ALA A 50 -16.85 16.67 9.82
C ALA A 50 -17.37 15.29 9.39
N THR A 51 -16.68 14.21 9.79
CA THR A 51 -17.11 12.83 9.53
C THR A 51 -17.33 12.07 10.85
N PRO A 52 -18.43 11.31 10.98
CA PRO A 52 -18.66 10.45 12.14
C PRO A 52 -17.61 9.32 12.19
N VAL A 53 -17.02 9.12 13.37
CA VAL A 53 -16.05 8.06 13.62
C VAL A 53 -16.61 7.01 14.58
N THR A 54 -16.26 5.74 14.33
CA THR A 54 -16.60 4.63 15.22
C THR A 54 -15.37 4.24 16.02
N PRO A 55 -15.47 4.07 17.36
CA PRO A 55 -14.37 3.52 18.15
C PRO A 55 -13.88 2.19 17.57
N ILE A 56 -12.56 2.03 17.46
CA ILE A 56 -11.98 0.87 16.77
C ILE A 56 -12.39 -0.47 17.40
N ALA A 57 -12.61 -0.50 18.71
CA ALA A 57 -13.10 -1.69 19.42
C ALA A 57 -14.49 -2.13 18.91
N ASP A 58 -15.38 -1.17 18.71
CA ASP A 58 -16.75 -1.43 18.24
C ASP A 58 -16.75 -1.86 16.78
N ALA A 59 -15.93 -1.21 15.94
CA ALA A 59 -15.77 -1.59 14.54
C ALA A 59 -15.24 -3.03 14.39
N LEU A 60 -14.22 -3.41 15.16
CA LEU A 60 -13.68 -4.76 15.16
C LEU A 60 -14.69 -5.80 15.67
N ALA A 61 -15.51 -5.45 16.67
CA ALA A 61 -16.58 -6.33 17.15
C ALA A 61 -17.62 -6.59 16.05
N GLN A 62 -18.03 -5.56 15.30
CA GLN A 62 -18.95 -5.70 14.18
C GLN A 62 -18.40 -6.60 13.07
N VAL A 63 -17.14 -6.39 12.66
CA VAL A 63 -16.49 -7.23 11.63
C VAL A 63 -16.47 -8.69 12.06
N ARG A 64 -16.09 -8.99 13.31
CA ARG A 64 -16.07 -10.37 13.83
C ARG A 64 -17.46 -11.00 13.89
N ALA A 65 -18.48 -10.22 14.22
CA ALA A 65 -19.86 -10.71 14.25
C ALA A 65 -20.36 -11.08 12.85
N ALA A 66 -19.95 -10.31 11.82
CA ALA A 66 -20.33 -10.53 10.43
C ALA A 66 -19.61 -11.70 9.73
N LEU A 67 -18.55 -12.24 10.32
CA LEU A 67 -17.78 -13.38 9.79
C LEU A 67 -18.28 -14.75 10.30
N LYS A 68 -19.39 -14.79 11.04
CA LYS A 68 -20.07 -16.03 11.47
C LYS A 68 -21.18 -16.42 10.51
#